data_AF-A0A1V5CV61-F1
#
_entry.id   AF-A0A1V5CV61-F1
#
_cell.length_a   1.000
_cell.length_b   1.000
_cell.length_c   1.000
_cell.angle_alpha   90.00
_cell.angle_beta   90.00
_cell.angle_gamma   90.00
#
_symmetry.space_group_name_H-M   'P 1'
#
loop_
_entity.id
_entity.type
_entity.pdbx_description
1 polymer ?
#
loop_
_entity_poly.entity_id
_entity_poly.type
_entity_poly.pdbx_seq_one_letter_code
_entity_poly.pdbx_strand_id
1 'polypeptide(L)'
;MQKRYLSERFEKSPTITETFSVADHLRISYADRDVPALPLIRESFLRAYAYVKDWFDCRDDIAVDLWVAPTQADLEYMTCMRCEETFFCAPGIRDGMNVILFVSPLRCRMNADPDRLAGILAHEITHHVVRDISRATVFSMKRKEKRDVPMWLEEGLCQFIDSEVYPPLRQIRAGKIAGITKWYDREELWDDLSSCDDADRAYLQAYKEVRTFVETNGKEEIIRLLYLNRTHCMNWNDLPGFDTFT
;
A
#
# COMPACT_ATOMS: atom_id res chain seq x y z
N MET A 1 -13.81 -10.85 -25.22
CA MET A 1 -13.01 -9.70 -24.76
C MET A 1 -12.03 -10.23 -23.71
N GLN A 2 -10.74 -10.34 -24.03
CA GLN A 2 -9.73 -10.90 -23.12
C GLN A 2 -9.65 -10.05 -21.84
N LYS A 3 -9.83 -10.69 -20.69
CA LYS A 3 -9.62 -10.10 -19.36
C LYS A 3 -8.11 -9.91 -19.16
N ARG A 4 -7.55 -8.83 -19.69
CA ARG A 4 -6.21 -8.36 -19.30
C ARG A 4 -6.26 -7.87 -17.86
N TYR A 5 -5.27 -8.25 -17.05
CA TYR A 5 -5.14 -7.80 -15.66
C TYR A 5 -5.04 -6.27 -15.62
N LEU A 6 -5.56 -5.62 -14.58
CA LEU A 6 -5.44 -4.15 -14.41
C LEU A 6 -3.97 -3.70 -14.44
N SER A 7 -3.07 -4.50 -13.89
CA SER A 7 -1.61 -4.30 -13.94
C SER A 7 -1.05 -4.17 -15.37
N GLU A 8 -1.67 -4.81 -16.36
CA GLU A 8 -1.27 -4.72 -17.78
C GLU A 8 -1.76 -3.44 -18.49
N ARG A 9 -2.52 -2.59 -17.79
CA ARG A 9 -3.01 -1.29 -18.31
C ARG A 9 -2.20 -0.10 -17.84
N PHE A 10 -1.35 -0.25 -16.83
CA PHE A 10 -0.57 0.87 -16.33
C PHE A 10 0.59 1.18 -17.29
N GLU A 11 0.63 2.41 -17.78
CA GLU A 11 1.64 2.91 -18.71
C GLU A 11 2.24 4.20 -18.16
N LYS A 12 3.55 4.43 -18.37
CA LYS A 12 4.17 5.70 -17.99
C LYS A 12 3.55 6.81 -18.85
N SER A 13 3.19 7.94 -18.27
CA SER A 13 2.74 9.09 -19.06
C SER A 13 3.85 9.52 -20.02
N PRO A 14 3.54 9.87 -21.29
CA PRO A 14 4.52 10.41 -22.22
C PRO A 14 5.17 11.72 -21.75
N THR A 15 4.62 12.37 -20.73
CA THR A 15 5.22 13.55 -20.10
C THR A 15 6.35 13.21 -19.12
N ILE A 16 6.44 11.96 -18.68
CA ILE A 16 7.53 11.43 -17.86
C ILE A 16 8.67 11.02 -18.81
N THR A 17 9.65 11.90 -18.96
CA THR A 17 10.74 11.78 -19.94
C THR A 17 12.06 11.35 -19.34
N GLU A 18 12.24 11.56 -18.05
CA GLU A 18 13.52 11.38 -17.37
C GLU A 18 13.47 10.25 -16.34
N THR A 19 14.65 9.72 -16.04
CA THR A 19 14.81 8.67 -15.04
C THR A 19 16.10 8.89 -14.25
N PHE A 20 15.94 9.04 -12.94
CA PHE A 20 17.05 9.20 -12.01
C PHE A 20 17.18 7.95 -11.14
N SER A 21 18.35 7.31 -11.17
CA SER A 21 18.65 6.17 -10.30
C SER A 21 19.34 6.69 -9.03
N VAL A 22 18.72 6.45 -7.88
CA VAL A 22 19.26 6.86 -6.57
C VAL A 22 20.19 5.77 -6.00
N ALA A 23 19.80 4.52 -6.16
CA ALA A 23 20.50 3.30 -5.76
C ALA A 23 19.95 2.12 -6.57
N ASP A 24 20.55 0.94 -6.44
CA ASP A 24 20.10 -0.27 -7.15
C ASP A 24 18.63 -0.63 -6.85
N HIS A 25 18.13 -0.22 -5.69
CA HIS A 25 16.76 -0.47 -5.24
C HIS A 25 15.78 0.69 -5.50
N LEU A 26 16.23 1.85 -6.01
CA LEU A 26 15.36 3.01 -6.22
C LEU A 26 15.65 3.74 -7.54
N ARG A 27 14.63 3.75 -8.39
CA ARG A 27 14.51 4.57 -9.58
C ARG A 27 13.37 5.57 -9.40
N ILE A 28 13.57 6.80 -9.88
CA ILE A 28 12.52 7.82 -9.93
C ILE A 28 12.35 8.22 -11.40
N SER A 29 11.18 7.93 -11.96
CA SER A 29 10.75 8.36 -13.28
C SER A 29 9.92 9.65 -13.15
N TYR A 30 10.35 10.74 -13.78
CA TYR A 30 9.75 12.08 -13.61
C TYR A 30 9.74 12.90 -14.91
N ALA A 31 9.05 14.04 -14.92
CA ALA A 31 9.15 15.04 -15.97
C ALA A 31 10.12 16.17 -15.58
N ASP A 32 10.80 16.82 -16.53
CA ASP A 32 11.79 17.89 -16.26
C ASP A 32 11.33 18.96 -15.25
N ARG A 33 10.04 19.29 -15.26
CA ARG A 33 9.45 20.27 -14.34
C ARG A 33 9.44 19.83 -12.87
N ASP A 34 9.53 18.53 -12.61
CA ASP A 34 9.45 17.92 -11.29
C ASP A 34 10.82 17.73 -10.63
N VAL A 35 11.91 18.09 -11.33
CA VAL A 35 13.28 18.12 -10.78
C VAL A 35 13.36 18.78 -9.39
N PRO A 36 12.69 19.92 -9.12
CA PRO A 36 12.72 20.55 -7.79
C PRO A 36 12.13 19.70 -6.67
N ALA A 37 11.26 18.74 -6.96
CA ALA A 37 10.65 17.86 -5.94
C ALA A 37 11.46 16.58 -5.67
N LEU A 38 12.46 16.26 -6.51
CA LEU A 38 13.23 15.02 -6.37
C LEU A 38 13.90 14.83 -5.00
N PRO A 39 14.50 15.86 -4.36
CA PRO A 39 15.08 15.69 -3.03
C PRO A 39 14.05 15.25 -1.99
N LEU A 40 12.88 15.91 -1.96
CA LEU A 40 11.77 15.58 -1.07
C LEU A 40 11.27 14.15 -1.28
N ILE A 41 11.07 13.75 -2.54
CA ILE A 41 10.58 12.41 -2.91
C ILE A 41 11.60 11.35 -2.46
N ARG A 42 12.87 11.57 -2.78
CA ARG A 42 13.96 10.66 -2.42
C ARG A 42 14.06 10.48 -0.91
N GLU A 43 14.09 11.57 -0.15
CA GLU A 43 14.24 11.53 1.31
C GLU A 43 13.04 10.87 1.98
N SER A 44 11.82 11.24 1.55
CA SER A 44 10.58 10.63 2.05
C SER A 44 10.53 9.13 1.76
N PHE A 45 10.92 8.71 0.55
CA PHE A 45 10.98 7.30 0.18
C PHE A 45 12.01 6.53 1.00
N LEU A 46 13.25 7.02 1.10
CA LEU A 46 14.31 6.31 1.83
C LEU A 46 13.94 6.11 3.31
N ARG A 47 13.29 7.12 3.92
CA ARG A 47 12.76 7.01 5.28
C ARG A 47 11.66 5.94 5.39
N ALA A 48 10.67 5.99 4.50
CA ALA A 48 9.58 5.02 4.47
C ALA A 48 10.12 3.59 4.26
N TYR A 49 11.01 3.42 3.29
CA TYR A 49 11.63 2.16 2.92
C TYR A 49 12.41 1.55 4.08
N ALA A 50 13.27 2.34 4.74
CA ALA A 50 14.02 1.88 5.91
C ALA A 50 13.10 1.43 7.04
N TYR A 51 12.02 2.18 7.31
CA TYR A 51 11.05 1.83 8.34
C TYR A 51 10.32 0.51 8.02
N VAL A 52 9.81 0.36 6.80
CA VAL A 52 9.09 -0.86 6.41
C VAL A 52 10.01 -2.07 6.48
N LYS A 53 11.25 -1.97 5.99
CA LYS A 53 12.22 -3.07 6.06
C LYS A 53 12.51 -3.50 7.51
N ASP A 54 12.75 -2.53 8.40
CA ASP A 54 12.98 -2.81 9.82
C ASP A 54 11.76 -3.43 10.49
N TRP A 55 10.55 -2.94 10.16
CA TRP A 55 9.33 -3.46 10.74
C TRP A 55 9.14 -4.95 10.42
N PHE A 56 9.32 -5.34 9.15
CA PHE A 56 9.14 -6.71 8.66
C PHE A 56 10.38 -7.62 8.80
N ASP A 57 11.50 -7.15 9.36
CA ASP A 57 12.80 -7.84 9.37
C ASP A 57 13.23 -8.32 7.97
N CYS A 58 12.95 -7.50 6.95
CA CYS A 58 13.28 -7.81 5.56
C CYS A 58 14.74 -7.44 5.28
N ARG A 59 15.58 -8.44 5.03
CA ARG A 59 17.01 -8.22 4.74
C ARG A 59 17.26 -7.89 3.28
N ASP A 60 16.55 -8.56 2.39
CA ASP A 60 16.69 -8.38 0.95
C ASP A 60 16.12 -7.03 0.52
N ASP A 61 16.71 -6.44 -0.51
CA ASP A 61 16.19 -5.20 -1.10
C ASP A 61 15.11 -5.52 -2.14
N ILE A 62 14.04 -4.74 -2.13
CA ILE A 62 13.07 -4.70 -3.21
C ILE A 62 13.38 -3.51 -4.12
N ALA A 63 13.49 -3.76 -5.42
CA ALA A 63 13.67 -2.69 -6.39
C ALA A 63 12.36 -1.95 -6.62
N VAL A 64 12.37 -0.61 -6.57
CA VAL A 64 11.20 0.25 -6.75
C VAL A 64 11.47 1.32 -7.83
N ASP A 65 10.51 1.50 -8.75
CA ASP A 65 10.43 2.59 -9.71
C ASP A 65 9.25 3.50 -9.34
N LEU A 66 9.56 4.68 -8.80
CA LEU A 66 8.58 5.71 -8.50
C LEU A 66 8.22 6.45 -9.77
N TRP A 67 6.96 6.40 -10.20
CA TRP A 67 6.48 7.19 -11.33
C TRP A 67 5.75 8.42 -10.82
N VAL A 68 6.39 9.57 -10.99
CA VAL A 68 5.91 10.86 -10.53
C VAL A 68 5.06 11.48 -11.64
N ALA A 69 3.74 11.42 -11.50
CA ALA A 69 2.81 12.01 -12.44
C ALA A 69 2.86 13.55 -12.34
N PRO A 70 3.18 14.28 -13.43
CA PRO A 70 3.32 15.73 -13.37
C PRO A 70 2.00 16.47 -13.11
N THR A 71 0.86 15.83 -13.35
CA THR A 71 -0.50 16.34 -13.11
C THR A 71 -1.46 15.20 -12.75
N GLN A 72 -2.68 15.53 -12.27
CA GLN A 72 -3.76 14.56 -12.10
C GLN A 72 -4.11 13.84 -13.41
N ALA A 73 -4.16 14.56 -14.53
CA ALA A 73 -4.49 13.99 -15.84
C ALA A 73 -3.44 12.97 -16.30
N ASP A 74 -2.17 13.20 -15.99
CA ASP A 74 -1.11 12.22 -16.21
C ASP A 74 -1.33 10.98 -15.36
N LEU A 75 -1.73 11.14 -14.08
CA LEU A 75 -2.04 10.00 -13.22
C LEU A 75 -3.23 9.20 -13.75
N GLU A 76 -4.31 9.86 -14.16
CA GLU A 76 -5.49 9.21 -14.76
C GLU A 76 -5.15 8.46 -16.06
N TYR A 77 -4.24 9.02 -16.87
CA TYR A 77 -3.68 8.33 -18.04
C TYR A 77 -2.94 7.06 -17.61
N MET A 78 -2.03 7.20 -16.63
CA MET A 78 -1.18 6.11 -16.17
C MET A 78 -1.98 4.99 -15.49
N THR A 79 -3.10 5.31 -14.84
CA THR A 79 -3.95 4.33 -14.13
C THR A 79 -5.11 3.81 -14.99
N CYS A 80 -5.39 4.44 -16.14
CA CYS A 80 -6.57 4.19 -16.95
C CYS A 80 -7.90 4.34 -16.20
N MET A 81 -7.95 5.16 -15.14
CA MET A 81 -9.15 5.43 -14.36
C MET A 81 -9.16 6.87 -13.86
N ARG A 82 -10.35 7.37 -13.49
CA ARG A 82 -10.44 8.67 -12.80
C ARG A 82 -9.86 8.55 -11.41
N CYS A 83 -9.00 9.49 -11.04
CA CYS A 83 -8.24 9.48 -9.80
C CYS A 83 -8.24 10.89 -9.21
N GLU A 84 -8.27 11.00 -7.89
CA GLU A 84 -8.03 12.28 -7.21
C GLU A 84 -6.53 12.63 -7.24
N GLU A 85 -6.17 13.92 -7.08
CA GLU A 85 -4.75 14.32 -6.96
C GLU A 85 -4.02 13.66 -5.79
N THR A 86 -4.75 13.25 -4.76
CA THR A 86 -4.23 12.57 -3.57
C THR A 86 -4.10 11.06 -3.74
N PHE A 87 -4.46 10.51 -4.90
CA PHE A 87 -4.41 9.08 -5.17
C PHE A 87 -2.96 8.58 -5.27
N PHE A 88 -2.71 7.45 -4.62
CA PHE A 88 -1.47 6.68 -4.71
C PHE A 88 -1.83 5.24 -5.09
N CYS A 89 -0.93 4.57 -5.81
CA CYS A 89 -1.10 3.14 -6.06
C CYS A 89 0.22 2.43 -6.35
N ALA A 90 0.25 1.14 -6.03
CA ALA A 90 1.37 0.24 -6.23
C ALA A 90 1.04 -0.92 -7.21
N PRO A 91 0.73 -0.65 -8.50
CA PRO A 91 0.00 -1.58 -9.38
C PRO A 91 0.70 -2.90 -9.74
N GLY A 92 1.93 -3.10 -9.31
CA GLY A 92 2.67 -4.34 -9.49
C GLY A 92 4.11 -4.09 -9.93
N ILE A 93 4.59 -4.96 -10.83
CA ILE A 93 5.99 -4.99 -11.26
C ILE A 93 6.09 -4.63 -12.74
N ARG A 94 7.07 -3.79 -13.10
CA ARG A 94 7.47 -3.52 -14.48
C ARG A 94 8.99 -3.53 -14.60
N ASP A 95 9.52 -4.17 -15.63
CA ASP A 95 10.97 -4.28 -15.89
C ASP A 95 11.77 -4.76 -14.67
N GLY A 96 11.19 -5.69 -13.89
CA GLY A 96 11.80 -6.24 -12.68
C GLY A 96 11.75 -5.33 -11.44
N MET A 97 11.09 -4.18 -11.52
CA MET A 97 10.95 -3.23 -10.40
C MET A 97 9.48 -3.08 -9.99
N ASN A 98 9.24 -2.95 -8.68
CA ASN A 98 7.93 -2.58 -8.15
C ASN A 98 7.60 -1.15 -8.52
N VAL A 99 6.39 -0.89 -9.00
CA VAL A 99 5.97 0.44 -9.40
C VAL A 99 5.13 1.07 -8.30
N ILE A 100 5.37 2.35 -8.01
CA ILE A 100 4.50 3.19 -7.18
C ILE A 100 4.23 4.49 -7.95
N LEU A 101 2.96 4.89 -8.07
CA LEU A 101 2.52 6.05 -8.84
C LEU A 101 1.86 7.07 -7.92
N PHE A 102 2.16 8.35 -8.14
CA PHE A 102 1.51 9.45 -7.43
C PHE A 102 1.70 10.78 -8.16
N VAL A 103 0.84 11.76 -7.86
CA VAL A 103 1.00 13.14 -8.38
C VAL A 103 2.17 13.84 -7.70
N SER A 104 2.98 14.53 -8.51
CA SER A 104 4.10 15.36 -8.08
C SER A 104 3.75 16.28 -6.90
N PRO A 105 4.63 16.37 -5.87
CA PRO A 105 4.51 17.33 -4.77
C PRO A 105 4.39 18.79 -5.23
N LEU A 106 4.86 19.13 -6.43
CA LEU A 106 4.72 20.49 -6.99
C LEU A 106 3.28 20.81 -7.42
N ARG A 107 2.44 19.79 -7.63
CA ARG A 107 1.03 19.96 -7.98
C ARG A 107 0.10 19.62 -6.82
N CYS A 108 0.36 18.53 -6.12
CA CYS A 108 -0.44 18.13 -4.97
C CYS A 108 0.19 18.66 -3.67
N ARG A 109 -0.41 19.69 -3.06
CA ARG A 109 0.09 20.28 -1.81
C ARG A 109 0.19 19.28 -0.66
N MET A 110 -0.69 18.28 -0.64
CA MET A 110 -0.68 17.23 0.38
C MET A 110 0.54 16.32 0.25
N ASN A 111 1.14 16.23 -0.94
CA ASN A 111 2.36 15.46 -1.18
C ASN A 111 3.62 16.30 -0.95
N ALA A 112 3.49 17.61 -0.70
CA ALA A 112 4.60 18.48 -0.34
C ALA A 112 4.98 18.39 1.16
N ASP A 113 4.13 17.77 1.99
CA ASP A 113 4.45 17.43 3.37
C ASP A 113 5.30 16.16 3.40
N PRO A 114 6.58 16.22 3.86
CA PRO A 114 7.48 15.06 3.87
C PRO A 114 6.97 13.93 4.76
N ASP A 115 6.37 14.25 5.90
CA ASP A 115 5.92 13.26 6.90
C ASP A 115 4.70 12.51 6.39
N ARG A 116 3.74 13.24 5.82
CA ARG A 116 2.61 12.63 5.14
C ARG A 116 3.05 11.79 3.94
N LEU A 117 3.95 12.32 3.09
CA LEU A 117 4.44 11.60 1.91
C LEU A 117 5.16 10.31 2.30
N ALA A 118 6.01 10.34 3.34
CA ALA A 118 6.66 9.14 3.84
C ALA A 118 5.66 8.12 4.39
N GLY A 119 4.60 8.56 5.10
CA GLY A 119 3.53 7.68 5.56
C GLY A 119 2.85 6.94 4.39
N ILE A 120 2.46 7.66 3.35
CA ILE A 120 1.79 7.06 2.19
C ILE A 120 2.76 6.20 1.38
N LEU A 121 4.02 6.60 1.21
CA LEU A 121 5.01 5.71 0.59
C LEU A 121 5.20 4.43 1.40
N ALA A 122 5.18 4.50 2.73
CA ALA A 122 5.27 3.31 3.58
C ALA A 122 4.07 2.38 3.40
N HIS A 123 2.87 2.94 3.20
CA HIS A 123 1.67 2.19 2.80
C HIS A 123 1.92 1.39 1.51
N GLU A 124 2.34 2.05 0.44
CA GLU A 124 2.53 1.43 -0.88
C GLU A 124 3.70 0.42 -0.90
N ILE A 125 4.78 0.70 -0.15
CA ILE A 125 5.90 -0.24 0.01
C ILE A 125 5.44 -1.50 0.77
N THR A 126 4.53 -1.36 1.73
CA THR A 126 4.02 -2.47 2.54
C THR A 126 3.31 -3.52 1.67
N HIS A 127 2.51 -3.11 0.68
CA HIS A 127 1.92 -4.05 -0.28
C HIS A 127 2.98 -4.93 -0.95
N HIS A 128 4.07 -4.33 -1.43
CA HIS A 128 5.13 -5.06 -2.12
C HIS A 128 5.88 -6.01 -1.19
N VAL A 129 6.15 -5.60 0.06
CA VAL A 129 6.81 -6.44 1.07
C VAL A 129 5.91 -7.61 1.50
N VAL A 130 4.63 -7.36 1.80
CA VAL A 130 3.67 -8.41 2.14
C VAL A 130 3.57 -9.44 1.02
N ARG A 131 3.47 -8.97 -0.23
CA ARG A 131 3.49 -9.85 -1.40
C ARG A 131 4.76 -10.69 -1.47
N ASP A 132 5.93 -10.09 -1.31
CA ASP A 132 7.22 -10.78 -1.46
C ASP A 132 7.42 -11.87 -0.38
N ILE A 133 7.09 -11.55 0.88
CA ILE A 133 7.18 -12.50 2.00
C ILE A 133 6.18 -13.64 1.81
N SER A 134 4.92 -13.32 1.52
CA SER A 134 3.81 -14.27 1.51
C SER A 134 3.61 -15.03 0.21
N ARG A 135 4.19 -14.54 -0.90
CA ARG A 135 3.89 -14.96 -2.28
C ARG A 135 2.40 -14.88 -2.67
N ALA A 136 1.62 -14.05 -1.98
CA ALA A 136 0.22 -13.84 -2.32
C ALA A 136 0.05 -13.20 -3.70
N THR A 137 -1.11 -13.41 -4.32
CA THR A 137 -1.45 -12.73 -5.57
C THR A 137 -1.60 -11.23 -5.35
N VAL A 138 -0.99 -10.49 -6.27
CA VAL A 138 -0.87 -9.02 -6.28
C VAL A 138 -2.17 -8.42 -6.79
N PHE A 139 -2.66 -7.35 -6.15
CA PHE A 139 -3.52 -6.35 -6.80
C PHE A 139 -4.71 -6.90 -7.60
N SER A 140 -5.37 -7.93 -7.09
CA SER A 140 -6.60 -8.48 -7.66
C SER A 140 -7.79 -7.83 -6.96
N MET A 141 -8.19 -6.64 -7.41
CA MET A 141 -9.41 -5.94 -6.96
C MET A 141 -10.72 -6.74 -7.16
N LYS A 142 -10.70 -8.05 -7.44
CA LYS A 142 -11.96 -8.81 -7.63
C LYS A 142 -12.00 -10.22 -7.05
N ARG A 143 -10.88 -10.79 -6.59
CA ARG A 143 -10.90 -12.02 -5.79
C ARG A 143 -9.53 -12.38 -5.26
N LYS A 144 -9.43 -12.60 -3.95
CA LYS A 144 -8.31 -13.31 -3.32
C LYS A 144 -8.58 -14.80 -3.38
N GLU A 145 -7.58 -15.61 -3.70
CA GLU A 145 -7.72 -17.06 -3.56
C GLU A 145 -7.83 -17.41 -2.06
N LYS A 146 -8.42 -18.57 -1.72
CA LYS A 146 -8.59 -18.98 -0.30
C LYS A 146 -7.27 -19.08 0.49
N ARG A 147 -6.12 -19.09 -0.21
CA ARG A 147 -4.77 -19.16 0.35
C ARG A 147 -3.97 -17.87 0.15
N ASP A 148 -4.58 -16.81 -0.39
CA ASP A 148 -3.94 -15.51 -0.41
C ASP A 148 -4.07 -14.83 0.95
N VAL A 149 -3.20 -13.84 1.18
CA VAL A 149 -3.37 -12.89 2.29
C VAL A 149 -4.70 -12.14 2.08
N PRO A 150 -5.62 -12.17 3.06
CA PRO A 150 -6.91 -11.52 2.93
C PRO A 150 -6.76 -9.99 2.94
N MET A 151 -7.65 -9.28 2.24
CA MET A 151 -7.53 -7.83 2.08
C MET A 151 -7.61 -7.05 3.40
N TRP A 152 -8.40 -7.51 4.38
CA TRP A 152 -8.40 -6.87 5.71
C TRP A 152 -7.01 -6.89 6.37
N LEU A 153 -6.18 -7.90 6.12
CA LEU A 153 -4.84 -7.97 6.67
C LEU A 153 -3.86 -7.18 5.82
N GLU A 154 -3.91 -7.32 4.50
CA GLU A 154 -3.03 -6.60 3.58
C GLU A 154 -3.21 -5.08 3.72
N GLU A 155 -4.44 -4.59 3.55
CA GLU A 155 -4.77 -3.17 3.69
C GLU A 155 -4.66 -2.71 5.14
N GLY A 156 -5.04 -3.56 6.10
CA GLY A 156 -4.91 -3.26 7.52
C GLY A 156 -3.44 -3.04 7.92
N LEU A 157 -2.51 -3.82 7.37
CA LEU A 157 -1.07 -3.61 7.56
C LEU A 157 -0.61 -2.30 6.92
N CYS A 158 -1.04 -2.00 5.70
CA CYS A 158 -0.67 -0.77 5.03
C CYS A 158 -1.16 0.47 5.81
N GLN A 159 -2.41 0.43 6.28
CA GLN A 159 -2.99 1.45 7.17
C GLN A 159 -2.34 1.46 8.56
N PHE A 160 -1.85 0.34 9.08
CA PHE A 160 -1.15 0.33 10.36
C PHE A 160 0.21 1.02 10.24
N ILE A 161 0.99 0.61 9.25
CA ILE A 161 2.35 1.11 9.01
C ILE A 161 2.36 2.60 8.68
N ASP A 162 1.47 3.09 7.82
CA ASP A 162 1.42 4.52 7.52
C ASP A 162 1.09 5.38 8.76
N SER A 163 0.37 4.82 9.74
CA SER A 163 0.05 5.44 11.03
C SER A 163 1.24 5.47 11.95
N GLU A 164 2.13 4.47 11.86
CA GLU A 164 3.38 4.47 12.60
C GLU A 164 4.36 5.52 12.07
N VAL A 165 4.44 5.64 10.74
CA VAL A 165 5.34 6.60 10.07
C VAL A 165 4.81 8.02 10.13
N TYR A 166 3.49 8.20 10.08
CA TYR A 166 2.80 9.49 10.19
C TYR A 166 1.78 9.48 11.35
N PRO A 167 2.24 9.68 12.62
CA PRO A 167 1.43 9.55 13.83
C PRO A 167 0.11 10.34 13.89
N PRO A 168 -0.07 11.50 13.22
CA PRO A 168 -1.37 12.17 13.17
C PRO A 168 -2.51 11.28 12.65
N LEU A 169 -2.23 10.31 11.78
CA LEU A 169 -3.24 9.36 11.28
C LEU A 169 -3.82 8.50 12.41
N ARG A 170 -3.03 8.13 13.42
CA ARG A 170 -3.52 7.32 14.56
C ARG A 170 -4.67 8.03 15.26
N GLN A 171 -4.55 9.33 15.50
CA GLN A 171 -5.58 10.14 16.17
C GLN A 171 -6.82 10.31 15.28
N ILE A 172 -6.63 10.59 13.99
CA ILE A 172 -7.72 10.74 13.03
C ILE A 172 -8.53 9.43 12.92
N ARG A 173 -7.85 8.29 12.76
CA ARG A 173 -8.50 6.98 12.68
C ARG A 173 -9.21 6.61 13.98
N ALA A 174 -8.58 6.85 15.14
CA ALA A 174 -9.22 6.60 16.44
C ALA A 174 -10.52 7.39 16.61
N GLY A 175 -10.54 8.67 16.22
CA GLY A 175 -11.74 9.50 16.25
C GLY A 175 -12.85 8.98 15.33
N LYS A 176 -12.51 8.55 14.11
CA LYS A 176 -13.49 7.95 13.17
C LYS A 176 -14.05 6.62 13.69
N ILE A 177 -13.18 5.75 14.19
CA ILE A 177 -13.55 4.43 14.73
C ILE A 177 -14.52 4.55 15.91
N ALA A 178 -14.28 5.51 16.82
CA ALA A 178 -15.14 5.72 17.98
C ALA A 178 -16.59 6.09 17.62
N GLY A 179 -16.83 6.62 16.41
CA GLY A 179 -18.15 6.97 15.91
C GLY A 179 -18.88 5.85 15.15
N ILE A 180 -18.23 4.72 14.88
CA ILE A 180 -18.81 3.63 14.10
C ILE A 180 -19.51 2.62 15.02
N THR A 181 -20.76 2.32 14.72
CA THR A 181 -21.63 1.46 15.53
C THR A 181 -21.94 0.11 14.89
N LYS A 182 -21.57 -0.09 13.62
CA LYS A 182 -21.77 -1.33 12.89
C LYS A 182 -20.52 -1.64 12.08
N TRP A 183 -20.04 -2.87 12.18
CA TRP A 183 -18.89 -3.40 11.46
C TRP A 183 -19.31 -4.44 10.42
N TYR A 184 -18.44 -4.71 9.47
CA TYR A 184 -18.59 -5.78 8.48
C TYR A 184 -18.24 -7.13 9.08
N ASP A 185 -18.85 -8.18 8.54
CA ASP A 185 -18.44 -9.55 8.78
C ASP A 185 -17.09 -9.83 8.10
N ARG A 186 -16.32 -10.75 8.66
CA ARG A 186 -14.98 -11.09 8.19
C ARG A 186 -14.93 -11.52 6.73
N GLU A 187 -15.93 -12.29 6.30
CA GLU A 187 -16.02 -12.78 4.92
C GLU A 187 -16.19 -11.64 3.91
N GLU A 188 -16.83 -10.53 4.32
CA GLU A 188 -17.02 -9.35 3.48
C GLU A 188 -15.69 -8.60 3.24
N LEU A 189 -14.72 -8.72 4.17
CA LEU A 189 -13.42 -8.07 4.08
C LEU A 189 -12.31 -8.99 3.51
N TRP A 190 -12.69 -10.16 2.99
CA TRP A 190 -11.73 -11.09 2.41
C TRP A 190 -11.20 -10.59 1.05
N ASP A 191 -12.12 -10.10 0.23
CA ASP A 191 -11.87 -9.58 -1.12
C ASP A 191 -11.73 -8.04 -1.09
N ASP A 192 -11.95 -7.38 -2.22
CA ASP A 192 -11.74 -5.93 -2.40
C ASP A 192 -12.55 -5.06 -1.42
N LEU A 193 -11.86 -4.39 -0.49
CA LEU A 193 -12.48 -3.49 0.51
C LEU A 193 -13.18 -2.30 -0.14
N SER A 194 -12.76 -1.88 -1.34
CA SER A 194 -13.40 -0.80 -2.08
C SER A 194 -14.77 -1.18 -2.65
N SER A 195 -15.10 -2.47 -2.66
CA SER A 195 -16.40 -2.99 -3.09
C SER A 195 -17.46 -2.99 -1.99
N CYS A 196 -17.08 -2.75 -0.73
CA CYS A 196 -18.02 -2.60 0.38
C CYS A 196 -18.88 -1.33 0.24
N ASP A 197 -20.11 -1.36 0.76
CA ASP A 197 -21.06 -0.23 0.71
C ASP A 197 -20.48 1.10 1.24
N ASP A 198 -19.64 0.99 2.27
CA ASP A 198 -18.83 2.05 2.86
C ASP A 198 -17.39 1.55 2.93
N ALA A 199 -16.61 1.89 1.91
CA ALA A 199 -15.20 1.51 1.78
C ALA A 199 -14.35 2.11 2.92
N ASP A 200 -14.56 3.38 3.27
CA ASP A 200 -13.83 4.04 4.36
C ASP A 200 -13.97 3.27 5.67
N ARG A 201 -15.18 2.80 5.99
CA ARG A 201 -15.42 1.93 7.14
C ARG A 201 -14.68 0.60 7.03
N ALA A 202 -14.63 -0.02 5.86
CA ALA A 202 -13.93 -1.30 5.66
C ALA A 202 -12.42 -1.15 5.92
N TYR A 203 -11.80 -0.10 5.40
CA TYR A 203 -10.39 0.22 5.67
C TYR A 203 -10.13 0.56 7.15
N LEU A 204 -11.04 1.29 7.80
CA LEU A 204 -10.92 1.57 9.24
C LEU A 204 -11.04 0.31 10.10
N GLN A 205 -11.91 -0.62 9.71
CA GLN A 205 -12.02 -1.92 10.36
C GLN A 205 -10.75 -2.75 10.17
N ALA A 206 -10.24 -2.86 8.94
CA ALA A 206 -8.97 -3.52 8.63
C ALA A 206 -7.82 -2.99 9.52
N TYR A 207 -7.67 -1.66 9.61
CA TYR A 207 -6.70 -1.02 10.51
C TYR A 207 -6.92 -1.40 11.98
N LYS A 208 -8.16 -1.33 12.47
CA LYS A 208 -8.51 -1.68 13.87
C LYS A 208 -8.13 -3.13 14.19
N GLU A 209 -8.46 -4.05 13.31
CA GLU A 209 -8.22 -5.48 13.49
C GLU A 209 -6.72 -5.80 13.48
N VAL A 210 -5.96 -5.24 12.52
CA VAL A 210 -4.50 -5.42 12.47
C VAL A 210 -3.81 -4.80 13.67
N ARG A 211 -4.19 -3.58 14.05
CA ARG A 211 -3.65 -2.92 15.25
C ARG A 211 -3.85 -3.79 16.50
N THR A 212 -5.08 -4.29 16.70
CA THR A 212 -5.40 -5.16 17.85
C THR A 212 -4.58 -6.44 17.82
N PHE A 213 -4.40 -7.04 16.65
CA PHE A 213 -3.56 -8.22 16.48
C PHE A 213 -2.10 -7.95 16.87
N VAL A 214 -1.51 -6.86 16.37
CA VAL A 214 -0.13 -6.46 16.68
C VAL A 214 0.02 -6.20 18.19
N GLU A 215 -0.92 -5.49 18.80
CA GLU A 215 -0.90 -5.18 20.24
C GLU A 215 -1.01 -6.44 21.10
N THR A 216 -1.75 -7.45 20.65
CA THR A 216 -2.00 -8.69 21.42
C THR A 216 -0.91 -9.75 21.23
N ASN A 217 -0.46 -9.93 19.98
CA ASN A 217 0.41 -11.06 19.59
C ASN A 217 1.84 -10.64 19.23
N GLY A 218 2.08 -9.33 19.04
CA GLY A 218 3.34 -8.81 18.53
C GLY A 218 3.44 -8.86 17.00
N LYS A 219 4.36 -8.08 16.45
CA LYS A 219 4.60 -8.02 15.01
C LYS A 219 5.24 -9.30 14.47
N GLU A 220 6.03 -9.98 15.30
CA GLU A 220 6.74 -11.22 14.96
C GLU A 220 5.77 -12.32 14.55
N GLU A 221 4.57 -12.37 15.16
CA GLU A 221 3.56 -13.35 14.79
C GLU A 221 2.99 -13.06 13.39
N ILE A 222 2.69 -11.81 13.03
CA ILE A 222 2.27 -11.47 11.66
C ILE A 222 3.32 -11.90 10.64
N ILE A 223 4.59 -11.57 10.90
CA ILE A 223 5.70 -11.93 10.00
C ILE A 223 5.78 -13.45 9.84
N ARG A 224 5.68 -14.21 10.94
CA ARG A 224 5.64 -15.68 10.93
C ARG A 224 4.49 -16.20 10.07
N LEU A 225 3.29 -15.65 10.22
CA LEU A 225 2.10 -16.05 9.46
C LEU A 225 2.25 -15.76 7.96
N LEU A 226 2.81 -14.60 7.59
CA LEU A 226 3.13 -14.30 6.20
C LEU A 226 4.11 -15.32 5.59
N TYR A 227 5.15 -15.74 6.33
CA TYR A 227 6.06 -16.80 5.86
C TYR A 227 5.37 -18.18 5.75
N LEU A 228 4.46 -18.51 6.65
CA LEU A 228 3.70 -19.76 6.55
C LEU A 228 2.78 -19.78 5.33
N ASN A 229 2.21 -18.61 4.96
CA ASN A 229 1.41 -18.46 3.75
C ASN A 229 2.17 -18.88 2.49
N ARG A 230 3.45 -18.47 2.38
CA ARG A 230 4.33 -18.85 1.26
C ARG A 230 4.46 -20.36 1.06
N THR A 231 4.32 -21.13 2.14
CA THR A 231 4.40 -22.60 2.12
C THR A 231 3.03 -23.28 2.08
N HIS A 232 1.94 -22.50 2.01
CA HIS A 232 0.55 -22.97 2.14
C HIS A 232 0.30 -23.80 3.42
N CYS A 233 1.10 -23.60 4.46
CA CYS A 233 0.97 -24.23 5.77
C CYS A 233 0.02 -23.45 6.69
N MET A 234 -0.72 -22.49 6.12
CA MET A 234 -1.62 -21.61 6.83
C MET A 234 -2.94 -21.51 6.08
N ASN A 235 -4.03 -21.50 6.85
CA ASN A 235 -5.35 -21.09 6.41
C ASN A 235 -5.74 -19.89 7.29
N TRP A 236 -5.91 -18.73 6.69
CA TRP A 236 -6.20 -17.49 7.43
C TRP A 236 -7.50 -17.60 8.24
N ASN A 237 -8.45 -18.43 7.80
CA ASN A 237 -9.70 -18.64 8.54
C ASN A 237 -9.49 -19.27 9.93
N ASP A 238 -8.37 -19.97 10.14
CA ASP A 238 -8.09 -20.72 11.37
C ASP A 238 -7.39 -19.87 12.45
N LEU A 239 -7.15 -18.57 12.19
CA LEU A 239 -6.51 -17.67 13.16
C LEU A 239 -7.42 -17.45 14.39
N PRO A 240 -6.98 -17.86 15.60
CA PRO A 240 -7.73 -17.64 16.83
C PRO A 240 -7.72 -16.16 17.25
N GLY A 241 -8.81 -15.69 17.87
CA GLY A 241 -8.84 -14.36 18.51
C GLY A 241 -9.55 -13.25 17.75
N PHE A 242 -10.27 -13.57 16.66
CA PHE A 242 -11.12 -12.60 15.95
C PHE A 242 -12.63 -12.83 16.16
N ASP A 243 -13.02 -13.58 17.19
CA ASP A 243 -14.43 -13.85 17.52
C ASP A 243 -15.16 -12.63 18.14
N THR A 244 -14.52 -11.46 18.22
CA THR A 244 -15.10 -10.22 18.72
C THR A 244 -15.44 -9.25 17.57
N PHE A 245 -16.32 -9.67 16.65
CA PHE A 245 -17.06 -8.76 15.76
C PHE A 245 -18.35 -8.21 16.41
N THR A 246 -18.41 -8.20 17.75
CA THR A 246 -19.50 -7.60 18.53
C THR A 246 -19.14 -6.21 19.00
#